data_AF-A0A9N9PLH1-F1
#
_entry.id   AF-A0A9N9PLH1-F1
#
_cell.length_a   1.000
_cell.length_b   1.000
_cell.length_c   1.000
_cell.angle_alpha   90.00
_cell.angle_beta   90.00
_cell.angle_gamma   90.00
#
_symmetry.space_group_name_H-M   'P 1'
#
loop_
_entity.id
_entity.type
_entity.pdbx_description
1 polymer ?
#
loop_
_entity_poly.entity_id
_entity_poly.type
_entity_poly.pdbx_seq_one_letter_code
_entity_poly.pdbx_strand_id
1 'polypeptide(L)'
;DIKIIPPSYEQSSKLQNKIITLWRGLARAGRLKNRINALIYAFYLGQLLETVTKTERTKCYKLLTRYFISVSVRTYYIFEKLGIEQIYRTSTMNLRMISRLGSEEFQNLVKLTDLMKDELVNVNANSPQEPIVEKDDCNSGQSNSAQFEDISRYKFLINKEDLKKLASIIHSPKIRCSLS
;
A
#
# COMPACT_ATOMS: atom_id res chain seq x y z
N ASP A 1 -0.13 -16.23 -5.70
CA ASP A 1 -0.34 -15.05 -4.82
C ASP A 1 0.96 -14.51 -4.24
N ILE A 2 1.00 -13.23 -3.85
CA ILE A 2 2.15 -12.63 -3.15
C ILE A 2 1.92 -12.80 -1.64
N LYS A 3 2.79 -13.54 -0.95
CA LYS A 3 2.72 -13.69 0.51
C LYS A 3 3.15 -12.39 1.20
N ILE A 4 2.18 -11.58 1.61
CA ILE A 4 2.41 -10.40 2.44
C ILE A 4 2.78 -10.84 3.85
N ILE A 5 3.86 -10.25 4.38
CA ILE A 5 4.26 -10.46 5.77
C ILE A 5 4.03 -9.11 6.49
N PRO A 6 3.04 -9.00 7.39
CA PRO A 6 2.84 -7.77 8.15
C PRO A 6 4.05 -7.51 9.06
N PRO A 7 4.37 -6.24 9.36
CA PRO A 7 5.34 -5.88 10.38
C PRO A 7 5.09 -6.63 11.68
N SER A 8 6.12 -7.32 12.19
CA SER A 8 6.02 -8.00 13.48
C SER A 8 5.94 -6.98 14.61
N TYR A 9 4.74 -6.84 15.18
CA TYR A 9 4.48 -6.25 16.49
C TYR A 9 3.44 -7.12 17.19
N GLU A 10 3.54 -7.23 18.51
CA GLU A 10 2.66 -8.08 19.29
C GLU A 10 1.22 -7.52 19.32
N GLN A 11 0.23 -8.29 18.86
CA GLN A 11 -1.18 -7.86 18.79
C GLN A 11 -1.78 -7.49 20.15
N SER A 12 -1.34 -8.09 21.25
CA SER A 12 -1.76 -7.76 22.63
C SER A 12 -1.17 -6.44 23.15
N SER A 13 -0.09 -5.95 22.54
CA SER A 13 0.66 -4.81 23.09
C SER A 13 -0.12 -3.48 23.04
N LYS A 14 0.19 -2.59 24.00
CA LYS A 14 -0.39 -1.24 24.08
C LYS A 14 -0.17 -0.48 22.76
N LEU A 15 -1.19 0.25 22.29
CA LEU A 15 -1.17 1.00 21.02
C LEU A 15 0.12 1.82 20.80
N GLN A 16 0.58 2.53 21.83
CA GLN A 16 1.81 3.33 21.75
C GLN A 16 3.06 2.49 21.42
N ASN A 17 3.15 1.26 21.94
CA ASN A 17 4.27 0.36 21.64
C ASN A 17 4.21 -0.10 20.17
N LYS A 18 3.02 -0.39 19.64
CA LYS A 18 2.82 -0.73 18.21
C LYS A 18 3.26 0.42 17.31
N ILE A 19 2.83 1.65 17.62
CA ILE A 19 3.23 2.89 16.92
C ILE A 19 4.76 3.07 16.95
N ILE A 20 5.39 2.92 18.12
CA ILE A 20 6.85 3.04 18.27
C ILE A 20 7.60 1.96 17.47
N THR A 21 7.13 0.71 17.49
CA THR A 21 7.73 -0.40 16.73
C THR A 21 7.62 -0.17 15.22
N LEU A 22 6.44 0.20 14.72
CA LEU A 22 6.22 0.54 13.31
C LEU A 22 7.07 1.74 12.87
N TRP A 23 7.14 2.79 13.67
CA TRP A 23 7.98 3.96 13.38
C TRP A 23 9.48 3.63 13.37
N ARG A 24 9.96 2.80 14.31
CA ARG A 24 11.35 2.31 14.30
C ARG A 24 11.65 1.47 13.07
N GLY A 25 10.71 0.60 12.67
CA GLY A 25 10.79 -0.18 11.43
C GLY A 25 10.83 0.71 10.18
N LEU A 26 9.94 1.70 10.10
CA LEU A 26 9.88 2.72 9.05
C LEU A 26 11.20 3.50 8.91
N ALA A 27 11.72 4.02 10.03
CA ALA A 27 12.97 4.75 10.08
C ALA A 27 14.21 3.88 9.79
N ARG A 28 14.14 2.57 10.06
CA ARG A 28 15.18 1.60 9.68
C ARG A 28 15.12 1.29 8.19
N ALA A 29 13.93 0.99 7.65
CA ALA A 29 13.72 0.71 6.23
C ALA A 29 14.12 1.91 5.34
N GLY A 30 13.78 3.13 5.76
CA GLY A 30 14.22 4.36 5.10
C GLY A 30 15.75 4.54 5.08
N ARG A 31 16.44 4.25 6.18
CA ARG A 31 17.92 4.29 6.25
C ARG A 31 18.58 3.22 5.38
N LEU A 32 18.02 2.01 5.36
CA LEU A 32 18.46 0.90 4.50
C LEU A 32 18.02 1.06 3.03
N LYS A 33 17.37 2.18 2.66
CA LYS A 33 16.80 2.44 1.33
C LYS A 33 15.84 1.34 0.81
N ASN A 34 15.30 0.51 1.71
CA ASN A 34 14.35 -0.54 1.35
C ASN A 34 12.96 0.08 1.15
N ARG A 35 12.70 0.50 -0.08
CA ARG A 35 11.49 1.20 -0.55
C ARG A 35 10.19 0.48 -0.20
N ILE A 36 10.12 -0.82 -0.50
CA ILE A 36 8.93 -1.65 -0.28
C ILE A 36 8.61 -1.75 1.22
N ASN A 37 9.59 -2.13 2.04
CA ASN A 37 9.38 -2.19 3.48
C ASN A 37 9.02 -0.81 4.06
N ALA A 38 9.64 0.26 3.59
CA ALA A 38 9.32 1.61 4.04
C ALA A 38 7.86 2.01 3.72
N LEU A 39 7.32 1.62 2.56
CA LEU A 39 5.90 1.80 2.24
C LEU A 39 4.99 0.92 3.10
N ILE A 40 5.34 -0.35 3.32
CA ILE A 40 4.58 -1.29 4.18
C ILE A 40 4.48 -0.76 5.62
N TYR A 41 5.62 -0.39 6.23
CA TYR A 41 5.63 0.19 7.58
C TYR A 41 4.83 1.51 7.63
N ALA A 42 4.88 2.33 6.56
CA ALA A 42 4.10 3.56 6.50
C ALA A 42 2.60 3.31 6.40
N PHE A 43 2.18 2.32 5.59
CA PHE A 43 0.79 1.88 5.44
C PHE A 43 0.19 1.43 6.78
N TYR A 44 0.82 0.46 7.46
CA TYR A 44 0.33 -0.03 8.76
C TYR A 44 0.38 1.05 9.85
N LEU A 45 1.36 1.95 9.81
CA LEU A 45 1.42 3.08 10.75
C LEU A 45 0.27 4.07 10.48
N GLY A 46 -0.07 4.34 9.21
CA GLY A 46 -1.22 5.18 8.85
C GLY A 46 -2.55 4.55 9.25
N GLN A 47 -2.71 3.24 9.01
CA GLN A 47 -3.86 2.45 9.44
C GLN A 47 -4.09 2.58 10.94
N LEU A 48 -3.06 2.34 11.78
CA LEU A 48 -3.18 2.50 13.24
C LEU A 48 -3.44 3.94 13.69
N LEU A 49 -3.10 4.95 12.90
CA LEU A 49 -3.38 6.35 13.24
C LEU A 49 -4.81 6.77 12.90
N GLU A 50 -5.42 6.22 11.85
CA GLU A 50 -6.79 6.57 11.41
C GLU A 50 -7.88 5.63 11.95
N THR A 51 -7.53 4.43 12.43
CA THR A 51 -8.49 3.48 13.04
C THR A 51 -8.74 3.68 14.54
N VAL A 52 -7.93 4.50 15.22
CA VAL A 52 -8.03 4.72 16.68
C VAL A 52 -8.85 5.94 17.04
N THR A 53 -9.28 6.05 18.30
CA THR A 53 -10.09 7.20 18.74
C THR A 53 -9.33 8.52 18.60
N LYS A 54 -10.03 9.64 18.39
CA LYS A 54 -9.41 10.98 18.27
C LYS A 54 -8.47 11.32 19.44
N THR A 55 -8.82 10.89 20.65
CA THR A 55 -8.03 11.08 21.87
C THR A 55 -6.73 10.27 21.85
N GLU A 56 -6.80 9.01 21.42
CA GLU A 56 -5.62 8.14 21.25
C GLU A 56 -4.73 8.59 20.09
N ARG A 57 -5.33 8.97 18.95
CA ARG A 57 -4.61 9.54 17.81
C ARG A 57 -3.76 10.74 18.24
N THR A 58 -4.34 11.63 19.06
CA THR A 58 -3.63 12.80 19.63
C THR A 58 -2.46 12.38 20.54
N LYS A 59 -2.62 11.32 21.35
CA LYS A 59 -1.51 10.77 22.15
C LYS A 59 -0.42 10.15 21.28
N CYS A 60 -0.78 9.44 20.21
CA CYS A 60 0.14 8.81 19.28
C CYS A 60 0.89 9.83 18.40
N TYR A 61 0.24 10.91 17.99
CA TYR A 61 0.88 12.00 17.22
C TYR A 61 2.03 12.66 18.00
N LYS A 62 1.96 12.72 19.34
CA LYS A 62 3.07 13.22 20.19
C LYS A 62 4.33 12.34 20.16
N LEU A 63 4.23 11.09 19.70
CA LEU A 63 5.34 10.13 19.62
C LEU A 63 6.06 10.16 18.26
N LEU A 64 5.56 10.95 17.29
CA LEU A 64 6.00 10.92 15.90
C LEU A 64 6.31 12.33 15.40
N THR A 65 7.21 12.45 14.43
CA THR A 65 7.40 13.74 13.73
C THR A 65 6.26 13.98 12.75
N ARG A 66 5.93 15.26 12.49
CA ARG A 66 4.89 15.66 11.52
C ARG A 66 5.10 15.04 10.13
N TYR A 67 6.37 14.87 9.72
CA TYR A 67 6.72 14.16 8.49
C TYR A 67 6.21 12.71 8.50
N PHE A 68 6.54 11.92 9.53
CA PHE A 68 6.14 10.52 9.60
C PHE A 68 4.63 10.35 9.70
N ILE A 69 3.94 11.19 10.47
CA ILE A 69 2.46 11.21 10.52
C ILE A 69 1.89 11.43 9.12
N SER A 70 2.34 12.49 8.43
CA SER A 70 1.79 12.88 7.13
C SER A 70 2.04 11.83 6.04
N VAL A 71 3.25 11.26 5.94
CA VAL A 71 3.52 10.23 4.92
C VAL A 71 2.80 8.93 5.22
N SER A 72 2.68 8.53 6.48
CA SER A 72 1.97 7.30 6.86
C SER A 72 0.48 7.37 6.57
N VAL A 73 -0.21 8.43 7.01
CA VAL A 73 -1.64 8.63 6.74
C VAL A 73 -1.91 8.72 5.23
N ARG A 74 -1.07 9.45 4.47
CA ARG A 74 -1.20 9.50 3.00
C ARG A 74 -0.96 8.15 2.34
N THR A 75 0.06 7.40 2.78
CA THR A 75 0.35 6.06 2.24
C THR A 75 -0.82 5.11 2.51
N TYR A 76 -1.43 5.18 3.70
CA TYR A 76 -2.62 4.40 4.03
C TYR A 76 -3.76 4.68 3.04
N TYR A 77 -4.20 5.94 2.90
CA TYR A 77 -5.33 6.26 2.01
C TYR A 77 -5.09 5.90 0.54
N ILE A 78 -3.86 5.98 0.03
CA ILE A 78 -3.53 5.61 -1.37
C ILE A 78 -3.70 4.11 -1.61
N PHE A 79 -3.42 3.25 -0.62
CA PHE A 79 -3.43 1.79 -0.79
C PHE A 79 -4.59 1.07 -0.09
N GLU A 80 -5.35 1.73 0.79
CA GLU A 80 -6.48 1.15 1.53
C GLU A 80 -7.51 0.49 0.60
N LYS A 81 -7.83 1.15 -0.52
CA LYS A 81 -8.85 0.70 -1.46
C LYS A 81 -8.38 -0.41 -2.41
N LEU A 82 -7.11 -0.39 -2.79
CA LEU A 82 -6.53 -1.28 -3.80
C LEU A 82 -5.87 -2.54 -3.21
N GLY A 83 -5.67 -2.57 -1.89
CA GLY A 83 -4.93 -3.60 -1.18
C GLY A 83 -3.44 -3.30 -1.03
N ILE A 84 -2.85 -3.81 0.04
CA ILE A 84 -1.42 -3.66 0.35
C ILE A 84 -0.52 -4.41 -0.66
N GLU A 85 -1.09 -5.39 -1.37
CA GLU A 85 -0.52 -6.12 -2.49
C GLU A 85 0.04 -5.17 -3.56
N GLN A 86 -0.62 -4.03 -3.80
CA GLN A 86 -0.18 -3.07 -4.81
C GLN A 86 1.14 -2.38 -4.46
N ILE A 87 1.49 -2.28 -3.17
CA ILE A 87 2.77 -1.71 -2.74
C ILE A 87 3.93 -2.47 -3.39
N TYR A 88 3.84 -3.80 -3.43
CA TYR A 88 4.83 -4.68 -4.06
C TYR A 88 4.90 -4.53 -5.59
N ARG A 89 3.82 -4.06 -6.22
CA ARG A 89 3.74 -3.82 -7.67
C ARG A 89 4.24 -2.44 -8.09
N THR A 90 4.26 -1.46 -7.17
CA THR A 90 4.86 -0.15 -7.46
C THR A 90 6.34 -0.29 -7.79
N SER A 91 6.81 0.36 -8.86
CA SER A 91 8.22 0.31 -9.30
C SER A 91 9.08 1.45 -8.73
N THR A 92 8.55 2.68 -8.70
CA THR A 92 9.30 3.92 -8.37
C THR A 92 8.85 4.60 -7.08
N MET A 93 7.58 4.42 -6.70
CA MET A 93 6.92 5.14 -5.60
C MET A 93 7.66 4.95 -4.28
N ASN A 94 7.87 6.04 -3.54
CA ASN A 94 8.56 6.05 -2.25
C ASN A 94 8.05 7.19 -1.36
N LEU A 95 8.40 7.14 -0.06
CA LEU A 95 7.89 8.10 0.94
C LEU A 95 8.20 9.56 0.64
N ARG A 96 9.32 9.87 -0.02
CA ARG A 96 9.67 11.25 -0.42
C ARG A 96 8.78 11.76 -1.55
N MET A 97 8.27 10.90 -2.42
CA MET A 97 7.27 11.29 -3.41
C MET A 97 5.94 11.58 -2.70
N ILE A 98 5.48 10.67 -1.84
CA ILE A 98 4.23 10.81 -1.06
C ILE A 98 4.25 12.06 -0.16
N SER A 99 5.39 12.40 0.44
CA SER A 99 5.54 13.61 1.26
C SER A 99 5.48 14.91 0.46
N ARG A 100 5.81 14.86 -0.84
CA ARG A 100 5.86 16.03 -1.72
C ARG A 100 4.58 16.26 -2.52
N LEU A 101 3.63 15.31 -2.51
CA LEU A 101 2.32 15.50 -3.12
C LEU A 101 1.62 16.75 -2.57
N GLY A 102 1.15 17.60 -3.46
CA GLY A 102 0.20 18.67 -3.15
C GLY A 102 -1.13 18.09 -2.62
N SER A 103 -1.93 18.93 -1.97
CA SER A 103 -3.24 18.51 -1.45
C SER A 103 -4.18 18.03 -2.57
N GLU A 104 -4.18 18.73 -3.70
CA GLU A 104 -4.96 18.38 -4.89
C GLU A 104 -4.46 17.09 -5.55
N GLU A 105 -3.14 16.97 -5.80
CA GLU A 105 -2.54 15.75 -6.35
C GLU A 105 -2.87 14.51 -5.51
N PHE A 106 -2.79 14.65 -4.18
CA PHE A 106 -3.16 13.59 -3.24
C PHE A 106 -4.65 13.24 -3.31
N GLN A 107 -5.54 14.23 -3.34
CA GLN A 107 -6.99 13.98 -3.47
C GLN A 107 -7.35 13.31 -4.80
N ASN A 108 -6.74 13.74 -5.90
CA ASN A 108 -6.97 13.15 -7.22
C ASN A 108 -6.45 11.71 -7.28
N LEU A 109 -5.29 11.43 -6.68
CA LEU A 109 -4.78 10.06 -6.56
C LEU A 109 -5.73 9.16 -5.75
N VAL A 110 -6.24 9.62 -4.60
CA VAL A 110 -7.21 8.84 -3.80
C VAL A 110 -8.50 8.58 -4.59
N LYS A 111 -9.07 9.59 -5.26
CA LYS A 111 -10.26 9.40 -6.12
C LYS A 111 -10.03 8.39 -7.25
N LEU A 112 -8.86 8.43 -7.88
CA LEU A 112 -8.50 7.41 -8.89
C LEU A 112 -8.44 6.01 -8.26
N THR A 113 -7.91 5.86 -7.04
CA THR A 113 -7.89 4.57 -6.35
C THR A 113 -9.27 4.07 -5.90
N ASP A 114 -10.22 4.97 -5.63
CA ASP A 114 -11.62 4.61 -5.41
C ASP A 114 -12.25 4.07 -6.71
N LEU A 115 -12.14 4.82 -7.83
CA LEU A 115 -12.70 4.42 -9.14
C LEU A 115 -12.16 3.07 -9.63
N MET A 116 -10.85 2.85 -9.50
CA MET A 116 -10.22 1.58 -9.90
C MET A 116 -10.66 0.39 -9.04
N LYS A 117 -11.15 0.61 -7.82
CA LYS A 117 -11.70 -0.48 -6.99
C LYS A 117 -13.02 -0.98 -7.56
N ASP A 118 -13.89 -0.09 -8.03
CA ASP A 118 -15.21 -0.43 -8.55
C ASP A 118 -15.10 -1.24 -9.85
N GLU A 119 -14.10 -0.95 -10.70
CA GLU A 119 -13.77 -1.77 -11.88
C GLU A 119 -13.41 -3.22 -11.52
N LEU A 120 -12.67 -3.43 -10.41
CA LEU A 120 -12.27 -4.76 -9.95
C LEU A 120 -13.42 -5.58 -9.35
N VAL A 121 -14.48 -4.93 -8.84
CA VAL A 121 -15.69 -5.61 -8.36
C VAL A 121 -16.54 -6.10 -9.55
N ASN A 122 -16.67 -5.28 -10.60
CA ASN A 122 -17.54 -5.59 -11.74
C ASN A 122 -17.03 -6.73 -12.64
N VAL A 123 -15.72 -7.01 -12.68
CA VAL A 123 -15.17 -8.16 -13.42
C VAL A 123 -15.55 -9.50 -12.77
N ASN A 124 -15.64 -9.55 -11.43
CA ASN A 124 -15.96 -10.77 -10.71
C ASN A 124 -17.47 -11.14 -10.72
N ALA A 125 -18.33 -10.23 -11.18
CA ALA A 125 -19.78 -10.46 -11.26
C ALA A 125 -20.25 -11.24 -12.51
N ASN A 126 -19.36 -11.46 -13.49
CA ASN A 126 -19.71 -12.04 -14.80
C ASN A 126 -19.10 -13.43 -15.05
N SER A 127 -18.57 -14.10 -14.01
CA SER A 127 -18.16 -15.50 -14.10
C SER A 127 -19.39 -16.41 -13.94
N PRO A 128 -19.74 -17.25 -14.92
CA PRO A 128 -20.77 -18.28 -14.73
C PRO A 128 -20.36 -19.18 -13.56
N GLN A 129 -21.25 -19.36 -12.59
CA GLN A 129 -21.02 -20.34 -11.53
C GLN A 129 -21.28 -21.73 -12.11
N GLU A 130 -20.21 -22.49 -12.35
CA GLU A 130 -20.36 -23.92 -12.60
C GLU A 130 -20.89 -24.61 -11.34
N PRO A 131 -21.82 -25.58 -11.48
CA PRO A 131 -22.51 -26.16 -10.35
C PRO A 131 -21.57 -26.96 -9.45
N ILE A 132 -21.71 -26.76 -8.14
CA ILE A 132 -21.02 -27.55 -7.12
C ILE A 132 -21.51 -29.00 -7.21
N VAL A 133 -20.64 -29.90 -7.66
CA VAL A 133 -20.84 -31.34 -7.53
C VAL A 133 -20.09 -31.81 -6.29
N GLU A 134 -20.83 -32.18 -5.24
CA GLU A 134 -20.29 -32.86 -4.08
C GLU A 134 -19.64 -34.19 -4.51
N LYS A 135 -18.43 -34.47 -4.03
CA LYS A 135 -17.87 -35.83 -3.92
C LYS A 135 -17.02 -35.95 -2.66
N ASP A 136 -17.33 -36.99 -1.90
CA ASP A 136 -16.67 -37.36 -0.65
C ASP A 136 -15.32 -38.09 -0.86
N ASP A 137 -14.74 -38.47 0.27
CA ASP A 137 -13.71 -39.49 0.49
C ASP A 137 -12.21 -39.16 0.32
N CYS A 138 -11.60 -38.95 1.49
CA CYS A 138 -10.47 -39.72 2.04
C CYS A 138 -9.15 -39.92 1.25
N ASN A 139 -8.10 -39.29 1.81
CA ASN A 139 -6.84 -39.91 2.26
C ASN A 139 -5.51 -39.69 1.48
N SER A 140 -4.47 -39.40 2.28
CA SER A 140 -3.03 -39.61 2.10
C SER A 140 -2.33 -39.46 0.73
N GLY A 141 -1.30 -38.61 0.70
CA GLY A 141 0.04 -39.06 0.29
C GLY A 141 0.72 -38.37 -0.90
N GLN A 142 1.94 -37.88 -0.60
CA GLN A 142 3.08 -37.67 -1.50
C GLN A 142 3.11 -36.51 -2.52
N SER A 143 4.33 -35.98 -2.59
CA SER A 143 4.83 -34.92 -3.44
C SER A 143 4.67 -35.20 -4.94
N ASN A 144 4.54 -34.14 -5.75
CA ASN A 144 5.35 -34.03 -6.95
C ASN A 144 5.55 -32.60 -7.45
N SER A 145 6.63 -32.43 -8.20
CA SER A 145 7.08 -31.19 -8.84
C SER A 145 6.23 -30.77 -10.04
N ALA A 146 6.39 -29.50 -10.43
CA ALA A 146 5.98 -28.91 -11.70
C ALA A 146 4.46 -28.77 -11.96
N GLN A 147 3.94 -27.58 -11.67
CA GLN A 147 3.10 -26.88 -12.64
C GLN A 147 3.60 -25.44 -12.81
N PHE A 148 4.05 -25.14 -14.03
CA PHE A 148 4.53 -23.83 -14.46
C PHE A 148 3.62 -23.35 -15.62
N GLU A 149 2.37 -23.09 -15.28
CA GLU A 149 1.28 -22.56 -16.13
C GLU A 149 0.36 -21.76 -15.19
N ASP A 150 -0.22 -20.61 -15.51
CA ASP A 150 -0.26 -19.82 -16.75
C ASP A 150 -0.14 -18.32 -16.37
N ILE A 151 0.98 -17.67 -16.74
CA ILE A 151 1.26 -16.27 -16.38
C ILE A 151 0.49 -15.29 -17.31
N SER A 152 -0.23 -15.78 -18.32
CA SER A 152 -0.85 -14.97 -19.38
C SER A 152 -2.21 -14.36 -19.00
N ARG A 153 -2.89 -14.87 -17.95
CA ARG A 153 -4.26 -14.45 -17.60
C ARG A 153 -4.38 -13.14 -16.81
N TYR A 154 -3.34 -12.69 -16.10
CA TYR A 154 -3.42 -11.50 -15.21
C TYR A 154 -3.07 -10.17 -15.90
N LYS A 155 -3.65 -9.90 -17.07
CA LYS A 155 -3.20 -8.84 -18.00
C LYS A 155 -3.63 -7.39 -17.65
N PHE A 156 -4.32 -7.15 -16.52
CA PHE A 156 -4.96 -5.84 -16.23
C PHE A 156 -4.82 -5.31 -14.79
N LEU A 157 -3.60 -5.24 -14.23
CA LEU A 157 -3.33 -4.50 -12.98
C LEU A 157 -2.02 -3.68 -13.08
N ILE A 158 -2.14 -2.51 -13.72
CA ILE A 158 -1.18 -1.41 -13.96
C ILE A 158 0.25 -1.79 -14.39
N ASN A 159 0.50 -1.67 -15.71
CA ASN A 159 1.61 -0.88 -16.30
C ASN A 159 1.20 -0.56 -17.76
N LYS A 160 1.99 0.30 -18.44
CA LYS A 160 1.99 0.71 -19.86
C LYS A 160 1.28 2.04 -20.12
N GLU A 161 1.71 3.13 -19.53
CA GLU A 161 3.09 3.47 -19.20
C GLU A 161 3.02 3.93 -17.75
N ASP A 162 3.38 3.08 -16.74
CA ASP A 162 3.40 3.25 -15.24
C ASP A 162 2.81 4.54 -14.58
N LEU A 163 1.67 5.10 -15.04
CA LEU A 163 1.34 6.51 -14.73
C LEU A 163 2.61 7.41 -14.94
N LYS A 164 3.34 7.19 -16.05
CA LYS A 164 4.82 7.20 -16.15
C LYS A 164 5.37 8.39 -16.91
N LYS A 165 6.59 8.76 -16.51
CA LYS A 165 7.06 10.14 -16.39
C LYS A 165 6.33 10.95 -15.29
N LEU A 166 5.53 10.31 -14.42
CA LEU A 166 4.58 10.85 -13.40
C LEU A 166 3.13 11.19 -13.79
N ALA A 167 2.71 11.59 -15.00
CA ALA A 167 3.08 11.06 -16.30
C ALA A 167 3.74 12.06 -17.30
N SER A 168 4.31 13.18 -16.86
CA SER A 168 5.12 14.08 -17.72
C SER A 168 6.02 15.09 -16.96
N ILE A 169 6.39 14.80 -15.71
CA ILE A 169 6.94 15.71 -14.67
C ILE A 169 5.99 16.85 -14.26
N ILE A 170 4.99 17.21 -15.08
CA ILE A 170 4.38 18.54 -15.14
C ILE A 170 5.41 19.58 -15.62
N HIS A 171 5.60 19.72 -16.94
CA HIS A 171 6.37 20.85 -17.49
C HIS A 171 5.53 22.14 -17.31
N SER A 172 5.91 23.19 -16.57
CA SER A 172 7.19 23.90 -16.34
C SER A 172 7.59 24.84 -17.50
N PRO A 173 8.17 26.04 -17.26
CA PRO A 173 8.90 26.47 -16.04
C PRO A 173 8.51 27.86 -15.45
N LYS A 174 9.21 28.24 -14.36
CA LYS A 174 9.41 29.58 -13.69
C LYS A 174 8.96 29.60 -12.21
N ILE A 175 9.69 30.19 -11.24
CA ILE A 175 10.89 31.05 -11.23
C ILE A 175 11.82 30.65 -10.05
N ARG A 176 13.14 30.89 -10.18
CA ARG A 176 14.06 30.94 -9.02
C ARG A 176 13.78 32.23 -8.24
N CYS A 177 13.25 32.14 -7.02
CA CYS A 177 13.42 33.23 -6.06
C CYS A 177 14.77 33.06 -5.36
N SER A 178 15.81 33.59 -6.00
CA SER A 178 17.00 34.05 -5.29
C SER A 178 16.68 35.42 -4.66
N LEU A 179 16.62 35.45 -3.34
CA LEU A 179 16.74 36.65 -2.51
C LEU A 179 17.81 36.26 -1.48
N SER A 180 19.06 36.76 -1.51
CA SER A 180 19.50 38.16 -1.44
C SER A 180 19.05 38.82 -0.14
#